data_AF-A0A0K8VCK9-F1
#
_entry.id   AF-A0A0K8VCK9-F1
#
_cell.length_a   1.000
_cell.length_b   1.000
_cell.length_c   1.000
_cell.angle_alpha   90.00
_cell.angle_beta   90.00
_cell.angle_gamma   90.00
#
_symmetry.space_group_name_H-M   'P 1'
#
loop_
_entity.id
_entity.type
_entity.pdbx_description
1 polymer ?
#
loop_
_entity_poly.entity_id
_entity_poly.type
_entity_poly.pdbx_seq_one_letter_code
_entity_poly.pdbx_strand_id
1 'polypeptide(L)'
;MEEVDVTTVDQYQTLVRYNNPVLVVKHPDKKGVPTEIELKRPLTAGALLDTKRETEEILNSILPPRCWEEDGQLWQQTVSSTPATRQDVINLQEMLDTRLQQTQARETGICPIRRELYTQCFDEIIRQVTINCSERGLLLLRIRDEITMSMEAYETLYCSSVAFGMRKALQAHEEKEMLRDRVKTLEMEKETLEDIINDMKIKQEQAERRNAELRASEEKKYAEEVAFLKKTNTQLKAQLEGITAPKK
;
A
#
# COMPACT_ATOMS: atom_id res chain seq x y z
N MET A 1 7.70 24.91 29.41
CA MET A 1 6.29 24.56 29.61
C MET A 1 5.52 25.83 29.31
N GLU A 2 5.40 26.12 28.02
CA GLU A 2 4.58 27.21 27.50
C GLU A 2 3.51 26.49 26.69
N GLU A 3 2.29 26.50 27.22
CA GLU A 3 1.11 26.09 26.48
C GLU A 3 0.91 27.10 25.37
N VAL A 4 1.29 26.71 24.15
CA VAL A 4 0.92 27.43 22.94
C VAL A 4 -0.57 27.24 22.79
N ASP A 5 -1.32 28.29 23.07
CA ASP A 5 -2.76 28.39 22.87
C ASP A 5 -3.09 28.13 21.39
N VAL A 6 -3.68 26.97 21.09
CA VAL A 6 -4.04 26.51 19.73
C VAL A 6 -5.42 27.05 19.31
N THR A 7 -6.02 28.00 20.03
CA THR A 7 -7.42 28.39 19.80
C THR A 7 -7.66 29.65 18.97
N THR A 8 -6.68 30.13 18.20
CA THR A 8 -6.93 31.09 17.12
C THR A 8 -6.57 30.48 15.76
N VAL A 9 -7.36 29.51 15.32
CA VAL A 9 -7.35 29.09 13.91
C VAL A 9 -8.02 30.20 13.11
N ASP A 10 -7.18 31.11 12.62
CA ASP A 10 -7.40 32.12 11.57
C ASP A 10 -8.77 32.03 10.85
N GLN A 11 -9.77 32.73 11.36
CA GLN A 11 -11.08 32.89 10.71
C GLN A 11 -11.00 33.69 9.37
N TYR A 12 -9.79 33.97 8.85
CA TYR A 12 -9.53 34.71 7.59
C TYR A 12 -8.60 33.99 6.59
N GLN A 13 -8.46 32.66 6.65
CA GLN A 13 -7.50 31.91 5.82
C GLN A 13 -8.04 31.28 4.53
N THR A 14 -9.18 31.71 4.01
CA THR A 14 -9.73 31.18 2.74
C THR A 14 -9.60 32.19 1.60
N LEU A 15 -9.46 31.71 0.36
CA LEU A 15 -9.50 32.57 -0.84
C LEU A 15 -10.94 32.97 -1.23
N VAL A 16 -11.93 32.22 -0.74
CA VAL A 16 -13.35 32.46 -1.03
C VAL A 16 -13.89 33.62 -0.18
N ARG A 17 -14.67 34.50 -0.79
CA ARG A 17 -15.26 35.65 -0.12
C ARG A 17 -16.54 35.26 0.63
N TYR A 18 -16.46 35.29 1.96
CA TYR A 18 -17.60 35.08 2.87
C TYR A 18 -18.15 36.40 3.42
N ASN A 19 -19.40 36.37 3.87
CA ASN A 19 -19.99 37.43 4.68
C ASN A 19 -19.49 37.34 6.14
N ASN A 20 -19.79 38.37 6.93
CA ASN A 20 -19.54 38.30 8.37
C ASN A 20 -20.42 37.21 9.01
N PRO A 21 -19.89 36.47 10.00
CA PRO A 21 -20.66 35.43 10.68
C PRO A 21 -21.87 36.03 11.40
N VAL A 22 -22.99 35.31 11.35
CA VAL A 22 -24.25 35.68 11.97
C VAL A 22 -24.62 34.62 13.02
N LEU A 23 -25.06 35.08 14.18
CA LEU A 23 -25.53 34.21 15.25
C LEU A 23 -26.86 33.54 14.86
N VAL A 24 -26.87 32.22 14.85
CA VAL A 24 -28.08 31.42 14.64
C VAL A 24 -28.83 31.31 15.96
N VAL A 25 -29.67 32.31 16.26
CA VAL A 25 -30.57 32.24 17.41
C VAL A 25 -31.67 31.22 17.11
N LYS A 26 -31.62 30.04 17.74
CA LYS A 26 -32.79 29.16 17.84
C LYS A 26 -33.81 29.84 18.77
N HIS A 27 -34.69 30.67 18.22
CA HIS A 27 -35.84 31.14 18.97
C HIS A 27 -36.79 29.96 19.22
N PRO A 28 -37.12 29.60 20.48
CA PRO A 28 -38.32 28.82 20.73
C PRO A 28 -39.54 29.68 20.34
N ASP A 29 -40.45 29.08 19.59
CA ASP A 29 -41.65 29.69 19.00
C ASP A 29 -42.25 30.83 19.82
N LYS A 30 -42.06 32.07 19.36
CA LYS A 30 -42.94 33.20 19.72
C LYS A 30 -43.91 33.42 18.58
N LYS A 31 -45.14 32.91 18.76
CA LYS A 31 -46.33 33.29 17.99
C LYS A 31 -46.53 34.81 18.10
N GLY A 32 -46.10 35.54 17.08
CA GLY A 32 -46.34 36.98 16.90
C GLY A 32 -47.44 37.18 15.86
N VAL A 33 -48.49 37.90 16.26
CA VAL A 33 -49.66 38.29 15.46
C VAL A 33 -49.24 39.10 14.22
N PRO A 34 -49.78 38.86 13.01
CA PRO A 34 -49.48 39.69 11.86
C PRO A 34 -50.25 41.01 11.98
N THR A 35 -49.53 42.13 12.06
CA THR A 35 -50.13 43.46 11.86
C THR A 35 -49.81 43.88 10.43
N GLU A 36 -50.81 43.86 9.56
CA GLU A 36 -50.70 44.37 8.18
C GLU A 36 -50.42 45.87 8.21
N ILE A 37 -49.25 46.26 7.71
CA ILE A 37 -48.99 47.63 7.26
C ILE A 37 -48.74 47.52 5.76
N GLU A 38 -49.80 47.77 4.97
CA GLU A 38 -49.72 47.93 3.51
C GLU A 38 -48.89 49.19 3.18
N LEU A 39 -47.58 49.00 3.01
CA LEU A 39 -46.75 49.93 2.24
C LEU A 39 -46.71 49.40 0.80
N LYS A 40 -47.44 50.08 -0.10
CA LYS A 40 -47.37 49.89 -1.56
C LYS A 40 -45.91 50.01 -2.02
N ARG A 41 -45.22 48.87 -2.16
CA ARG A 41 -43.86 48.80 -2.72
C ARG A 41 -43.93 48.87 -4.25
N PRO A 42 -42.99 49.56 -4.92
CA PRO A 42 -42.92 49.57 -6.38
C PRO A 42 -42.67 48.15 -6.91
N LEU A 43 -43.43 47.69 -7.91
CA LEU A 43 -43.33 46.33 -8.48
C LEU A 43 -41.91 45.97 -8.98
N THR A 44 -41.11 46.96 -9.36
CA THR A 44 -39.71 46.79 -9.82
C THR A 44 -38.72 46.46 -8.70
N ALA A 45 -39.00 46.87 -7.46
CA ALA A 45 -38.13 46.56 -6.32
C ALA A 45 -38.30 45.11 -5.83
N GLY A 46 -39.50 44.52 -6.00
CA GLY A 46 -39.77 43.13 -5.65
C GLY A 46 -38.97 42.14 -6.49
N ALA A 47 -39.01 42.28 -7.82
CA ALA A 47 -38.32 41.38 -8.75
C ALA A 47 -36.79 41.35 -8.54
N LEU A 48 -36.16 42.50 -8.24
CA LEU A 48 -34.72 42.58 -7.97
C LEU A 48 -34.32 41.94 -6.62
N LEU A 49 -35.22 41.96 -5.64
CA LEU A 49 -35.01 41.28 -4.36
C LEU A 49 -35.16 39.76 -4.51
N ASP A 50 -36.12 39.33 -5.34
CA ASP A 50 -36.33 37.91 -5.64
C ASP A 50 -35.12 37.31 -6.36
N THR A 51 -34.56 37.98 -7.38
CA THR A 51 -33.34 37.51 -8.08
C THR A 51 -32.11 37.44 -7.16
N LYS A 52 -31.96 38.39 -6.22
CA LYS A 52 -30.87 38.33 -5.23
C LYS A 52 -31.03 37.13 -4.29
N ARG A 53 -32.24 36.86 -3.84
CA ARG A 53 -32.54 35.71 -2.97
C ARG A 53 -32.29 34.39 -3.69
N GLU A 54 -32.73 34.28 -4.94
CA GLU A 54 -32.45 33.13 -5.81
C GLU A 54 -30.94 32.91 -5.98
N THR A 55 -30.18 33.98 -6.21
CA THR A 55 -28.71 33.90 -6.35
C THR A 55 -28.07 33.41 -5.05
N GLU A 56 -28.53 33.89 -3.89
CA GLU A 56 -28.05 33.44 -2.58
C GLU A 56 -28.39 31.98 -2.29
N GLU A 57 -29.61 31.54 -2.64
CA GLU A 57 -30.04 30.15 -2.52
C GLU A 57 -29.16 29.22 -3.40
N ILE A 58 -28.88 29.63 -4.65
CA ILE A 58 -27.98 28.90 -5.55
C ILE A 58 -26.56 28.89 -4.99
N LEU A 59 -26.02 30.03 -4.55
CA LEU A 59 -24.67 30.09 -3.97
C LEU A 59 -24.51 29.17 -2.76
N ASN A 60 -25.50 29.13 -1.87
CA ASN A 60 -25.50 28.24 -0.71
C ASN A 60 -25.62 26.75 -1.11
N SER A 61 -26.19 26.45 -2.28
CA SER A 61 -26.22 25.07 -2.82
C SER A 61 -24.86 24.63 -3.39
N ILE A 62 -24.12 25.57 -3.99
CA ILE A 62 -22.80 25.32 -4.61
C ILE A 62 -21.71 25.27 -3.53
N LEU A 63 -21.74 26.21 -2.59
CA LEU A 63 -20.78 26.39 -1.51
C LEU A 63 -21.57 26.48 -0.19
N PRO A 64 -21.75 25.35 0.52
CA PRO A 64 -22.51 25.32 1.75
C PRO A 64 -22.00 26.31 2.78
N PRO A 65 -22.90 26.96 3.55
CA PRO A 65 -22.50 27.87 4.61
C PRO A 65 -21.71 27.13 5.70
N ARG A 66 -20.70 27.81 6.24
CA ARG A 66 -19.89 27.28 7.35
C ARG A 66 -20.64 27.51 8.65
N CYS A 67 -20.71 26.48 9.50
CA CYS A 67 -21.33 26.57 10.81
C CYS A 67 -20.35 26.08 11.87
N TRP A 68 -20.22 26.81 12.98
CA TRP A 68 -19.41 26.42 14.13
C TRP A 68 -20.05 26.88 15.42
N GLU A 69 -19.66 26.25 16.53
CA GLU A 69 -20.11 26.61 17.87
C GLU A 69 -18.96 27.31 18.61
N GLU A 70 -19.24 28.46 19.20
CA GLU A 70 -18.29 29.26 19.98
C GLU A 70 -19.02 29.77 21.22
N ASP A 71 -18.50 29.49 22.42
CA ASP A 71 -19.12 29.86 23.70
C ASP A 71 -20.60 29.44 23.88
N GLY A 72 -20.97 28.25 23.38
CA GLY A 72 -22.36 27.74 23.44
C GLY A 72 -23.33 28.43 22.48
N GLN A 73 -22.81 29.23 21.55
CA GLN A 73 -23.55 29.95 20.53
C GLN A 73 -23.22 29.39 19.14
N LEU A 74 -24.26 29.11 18.34
CA LEU A 74 -24.09 28.61 16.98
C LEU A 74 -23.93 29.78 16.01
N TRP A 75 -22.81 29.83 15.32
CA TRP A 75 -22.50 30.82 14.29
C TRP A 75 -22.64 30.21 12.90
N GLN A 76 -23.13 31.01 11.95
CA GLN A 76 -23.23 30.64 10.55
C GLN A 76 -22.62 31.73 9.67
N GLN A 77 -21.81 31.32 8.71
CA GLN A 77 -21.16 32.18 7.75
C GLN A 77 -21.56 31.78 6.33
N THR A 78 -22.25 32.67 5.63
CA THR A 78 -22.69 32.46 4.24
C THR A 78 -21.68 33.05 3.26
N VAL A 79 -21.71 32.52 2.04
CA VAL A 79 -20.90 33.04 0.93
C VAL A 79 -21.43 34.40 0.50
N SER A 80 -20.52 35.33 0.16
CA SER A 80 -20.93 36.66 -0.27
C SER A 80 -21.62 36.64 -1.63
N SER A 81 -22.79 37.28 -1.72
CA SER A 81 -23.53 37.54 -2.97
C SER A 81 -23.06 38.82 -3.68
N THR A 82 -22.04 39.52 -3.16
CA THR A 82 -21.54 40.75 -3.78
C THR A 82 -20.81 40.45 -5.10
N PRO A 83 -21.19 41.09 -6.22
CA PRO A 83 -20.48 40.98 -7.49
C PRO A 83 -19.02 41.40 -7.35
N ALA A 84 -18.13 40.74 -8.10
CA ALA A 84 -16.71 41.05 -8.11
C ALA A 84 -16.36 42.14 -9.14
N THR A 85 -15.45 43.02 -8.77
CA THR A 85 -14.85 44.02 -9.64
C THR A 85 -13.55 43.50 -10.26
N ARG A 86 -13.02 44.20 -11.28
CA ARG A 86 -11.70 43.88 -11.85
C ARG A 86 -10.59 43.89 -10.79
N GLN A 87 -10.67 44.82 -9.83
CA GLN A 87 -9.68 44.90 -8.75
C GLN A 87 -9.76 43.69 -7.82
N ASP A 88 -10.96 43.19 -7.52
CA ASP A 88 -11.14 42.00 -6.68
C ASP A 88 -10.49 40.75 -7.31
N VAL A 89 -10.54 40.63 -8.65
CA VAL A 89 -9.89 39.52 -9.38
C VAL A 89 -8.36 39.63 -9.30
N ILE A 90 -7.81 40.84 -9.43
CA ILE A 90 -6.36 41.07 -9.28
C ILE A 90 -5.92 40.72 -7.85
N ASN A 91 -6.65 41.18 -6.84
CA ASN A 91 -6.36 40.90 -5.44
C ASN A 91 -6.43 39.38 -5.14
N LEU A 92 -7.38 38.66 -5.75
CA LEU A 92 -7.47 37.20 -5.62
C LEU A 92 -6.22 36.50 -6.17
N GLN A 93 -5.75 36.94 -7.34
CA GLN A 93 -4.52 36.40 -7.94
C GLN A 93 -3.31 36.66 -7.03
N GLU A 94 -3.11 37.91 -6.60
CA GLU A 94 -2.00 38.29 -5.71
C GLU A 94 -2.04 37.52 -4.38
N MET A 95 -3.23 37.32 -3.83
CA MET A 95 -3.43 36.55 -2.59
C MET A 95 -3.10 35.06 -2.80
N LEU A 96 -3.50 34.46 -3.93
CA LEU A 96 -3.13 33.08 -4.28
C LEU A 96 -1.61 32.94 -4.41
N ASP A 97 -0.97 33.83 -5.17
CA ASP A 97 0.49 33.81 -5.41
C ASP A 97 1.26 33.98 -4.11
N THR A 98 0.85 34.94 -3.28
CA THR A 98 1.44 35.17 -1.94
C THR A 98 1.32 33.94 -1.07
N ARG A 99 0.15 33.29 -1.03
CA ARG A 99 -0.05 32.08 -0.21
C ARG A 99 0.72 30.89 -0.72
N LEU A 100 0.80 30.68 -2.04
CA LEU A 100 1.63 29.63 -2.63
C LEU A 100 3.10 29.80 -2.23
N GLN A 101 3.60 31.04 -2.24
CA GLN A 101 4.96 31.36 -1.82
C GLN A 101 5.17 31.18 -0.31
N GLN A 102 4.29 31.72 0.52
CA GLN A 102 4.37 31.63 1.99
C GLN A 102 4.31 30.18 2.48
N THR A 103 3.46 29.36 1.86
CA THR A 103 3.31 27.94 2.21
C THR A 103 4.33 27.04 1.51
N GLN A 104 5.24 27.61 0.72
CA GLN A 104 6.28 26.90 -0.04
C GLN A 104 5.72 25.73 -0.85
N ALA A 105 4.60 25.96 -1.53
CA ALA A 105 3.96 24.96 -2.37
C ALA A 105 4.88 24.57 -3.55
N ARG A 106 4.94 23.28 -3.88
CA ARG A 106 5.81 22.79 -4.97
C ARG A 106 5.27 23.22 -6.34
N GLU A 107 6.15 23.73 -7.19
CA GLU A 107 5.81 24.11 -8.57
C GLU A 107 5.58 22.90 -9.49
N THR A 108 6.23 21.78 -9.22
CA THR A 108 6.13 20.56 -10.03
C THR A 108 5.77 19.34 -9.18
N GLY A 109 5.13 18.36 -9.82
CA GLY A 109 4.65 17.15 -9.16
C GLY A 109 3.42 17.34 -8.27
N ILE A 110 3.08 16.30 -7.51
CA ILE A 110 1.91 16.27 -6.63
C ILE A 110 2.21 17.10 -5.37
N CYS A 111 1.33 18.06 -5.07
CA CYS A 111 1.44 18.94 -3.89
C CYS A 111 0.05 19.20 -3.29
N PRO A 112 -0.23 18.69 -2.06
CA PRO A 112 -1.53 18.88 -1.41
C PRO A 112 -1.85 20.34 -1.10
N ILE A 113 -0.86 21.12 -0.64
CA ILE A 113 -1.03 22.55 -0.33
C ILE A 113 -1.45 23.33 -1.58
N ARG A 114 -0.75 23.07 -2.70
CA ARG A 114 -1.11 23.68 -3.98
C ARG A 114 -2.51 23.27 -4.39
N ARG A 115 -2.82 21.97 -4.35
CA ARG A 115 -4.15 21.45 -4.72
C ARG A 115 -5.25 22.16 -3.93
N GLU A 116 -5.09 22.30 -2.62
CA GLU A 116 -6.04 22.98 -1.74
C GLU A 116 -6.23 24.46 -2.12
N LEU A 117 -5.13 25.21 -2.31
CA LEU A 117 -5.21 26.63 -2.70
C LEU A 117 -5.87 26.82 -4.07
N TYR A 118 -5.61 25.94 -5.05
CA TYR A 118 -6.28 26.00 -6.35
C TYR A 118 -7.75 25.61 -6.26
N THR A 119 -8.12 24.65 -5.41
CA THR A 119 -9.53 24.32 -5.14
C THR A 119 -10.27 25.54 -4.58
N GLN A 120 -9.72 26.19 -3.56
CA GLN A 120 -10.33 27.39 -2.98
C GLN A 120 -10.42 28.55 -3.98
N CYS A 121 -9.39 28.74 -4.82
CA CYS A 121 -9.43 29.75 -5.88
C CYS A 121 -10.53 29.43 -6.91
N PHE A 122 -10.69 28.16 -7.28
CA PHE A 122 -11.72 27.75 -8.22
C PHE A 122 -13.12 27.90 -7.64
N ASP A 123 -13.31 27.63 -6.36
CA ASP A 123 -14.57 27.90 -5.66
C ASP A 123 -14.92 29.39 -5.66
N GLU A 124 -13.93 30.27 -5.48
CA GLU A 124 -14.12 31.72 -5.58
C GLU A 124 -14.47 32.14 -7.02
N ILE A 125 -13.85 31.53 -8.04
CA ILE A 125 -14.22 31.75 -9.45
C ILE A 125 -15.67 31.31 -9.69
N ILE A 126 -16.07 30.13 -9.19
CA ILE A 126 -17.44 29.64 -9.31
C ILE A 126 -18.42 30.62 -8.63
N ARG A 127 -18.11 31.13 -7.44
CA ARG A 127 -18.91 32.16 -6.76
C ARG A 127 -19.08 33.39 -7.64
N GLN A 128 -17.99 33.96 -8.17
CA GLN A 128 -18.03 35.16 -9.02
C GLN A 128 -18.81 34.94 -10.32
N VAL A 129 -18.61 33.79 -10.98
CA VAL A 129 -19.33 33.45 -12.21
C VAL A 129 -20.81 33.21 -11.95
N THR A 130 -21.16 32.57 -10.84
CA THR A 130 -22.57 32.34 -10.44
C THR A 130 -23.32 33.64 -10.24
N ILE A 131 -22.69 34.63 -9.59
CA ILE A 131 -23.30 35.95 -9.37
C ILE A 131 -23.54 36.67 -10.70
N ASN A 132 -22.67 36.48 -11.69
CA ASN A 132 -22.84 37.05 -13.02
C ASN A 132 -23.91 36.29 -13.84
N CYS A 133 -23.90 34.96 -13.79
CA CYS A 133 -24.82 34.07 -14.48
C CYS A 133 -24.81 32.70 -13.78
N SER A 134 -25.92 32.37 -13.13
CA SER A 134 -26.08 31.16 -12.32
C SER A 134 -25.83 29.87 -13.10
N GLU A 135 -26.28 29.80 -14.35
CA GLU A 135 -26.21 28.62 -15.21
C GLU A 135 -24.76 28.28 -15.56
N ARG A 136 -23.93 29.32 -15.77
CA ARG A 136 -22.48 29.15 -15.98
C ARG A 136 -21.80 28.68 -14.70
N GLY A 137 -22.21 29.22 -13.55
CA GLY A 137 -21.73 28.78 -12.24
C GLY A 137 -22.03 27.30 -11.99
N LEU A 138 -23.27 26.88 -12.22
CA LEU A 138 -23.71 25.49 -12.09
C LEU A 138 -22.98 24.55 -13.05
N LEU A 139 -22.66 25.01 -14.27
CA LEU A 139 -21.85 24.22 -15.20
C LEU A 139 -20.42 24.03 -14.68
N LEU A 140 -19.78 25.09 -14.16
CA LEU A 140 -18.45 24.99 -13.57
C LEU A 140 -18.42 24.09 -12.34
N LEU A 141 -19.46 24.14 -11.51
CA LEU A 141 -19.64 23.21 -10.38
C LEU A 141 -19.60 21.75 -10.85
N ARG A 142 -20.38 21.39 -11.88
CA ARG A 142 -20.37 20.03 -12.42
C ARG A 142 -19.00 19.61 -12.95
N ILE A 143 -18.30 20.52 -13.63
CA ILE A 143 -16.94 20.25 -14.12
C ILE A 143 -15.98 20.02 -12.95
N ARG A 144 -16.06 20.82 -11.88
CA ARG A 144 -15.26 20.65 -10.66
C ARG A 144 -15.47 19.26 -10.06
N ASP A 145 -16.73 18.87 -9.89
CA ASP A 145 -17.10 17.62 -9.23
C ASP A 145 -16.67 16.40 -10.08
N GLU A 146 -16.83 16.46 -11.40
CA GLU A 146 -16.35 15.43 -12.34
C GLU A 146 -14.82 15.26 -12.28
N ILE A 147 -14.07 16.37 -12.28
CA ILE A 147 -12.60 16.32 -12.16
C ILE A 147 -12.19 15.73 -10.81
N THR A 148 -12.90 16.07 -9.73
CA THR A 148 -12.62 15.56 -8.39
C THR A 148 -12.87 14.07 -8.31
N MET A 149 -14.02 13.60 -8.80
CA MET A 149 -14.34 12.17 -8.90
C MET A 149 -13.31 11.41 -9.74
N SER A 150 -12.89 11.98 -10.88
CA SER A 150 -11.85 11.39 -11.73
C SER A 150 -10.51 11.26 -10.99
N MET A 151 -10.11 12.27 -10.22
CA MET A 151 -8.87 12.24 -9.44
C MET A 151 -8.92 11.22 -8.31
N GLU A 152 -10.04 11.11 -7.58
CA GLU A 152 -10.24 10.10 -6.53
C GLU A 152 -10.17 8.66 -7.10
N ALA A 153 -10.72 8.44 -8.29
CA ALA A 153 -10.61 7.17 -8.99
C ALA A 153 -9.15 6.84 -9.36
N TYR A 154 -8.39 7.81 -9.87
CA TYR A 154 -6.97 7.63 -10.16
C TYR A 154 -6.14 7.38 -8.90
N GLU A 155 -6.43 8.07 -7.80
CA GLU A 155 -5.78 7.85 -6.50
C GLU A 155 -6.02 6.42 -6.00
N THR A 156 -7.28 5.97 -6.04
CA THR A 156 -7.66 4.60 -5.64
C THR A 156 -6.97 3.55 -6.50
N LEU A 157 -6.90 3.77 -7.82
CA LEU A 157 -6.20 2.87 -8.74
C LEU A 157 -4.69 2.85 -8.46
N TYR A 158 -4.09 4.01 -8.21
CA TYR A 158 -2.67 4.13 -7.88
C TYR A 158 -2.35 3.38 -6.57
N CYS A 159 -3.10 3.63 -5.49
CA CYS A 159 -2.95 2.94 -4.22
C CYS A 159 -3.08 1.41 -4.38
N SER A 160 -4.07 0.96 -5.18
CA SER A 160 -4.27 -0.45 -5.48
C SER A 160 -3.08 -1.06 -6.24
N SER A 161 -2.52 -0.32 -7.19
CA SER A 161 -1.36 -0.75 -8.00
C SER A 161 -0.09 -0.91 -7.15
N VAL A 162 0.16 0.04 -6.24
CA VAL A 162 1.30 0.01 -5.31
C VAL A 162 1.14 -1.16 -4.34
N ALA A 163 -0.06 -1.34 -3.78
CA ALA A 163 -0.36 -2.47 -2.89
C ALA A 163 -0.21 -3.83 -3.58
N PHE A 164 -0.60 -3.95 -4.86
CA PHE A 164 -0.34 -5.14 -5.66
C PHE A 164 1.16 -5.41 -5.83
N GLY A 165 1.93 -4.40 -6.21
CA GLY A 165 3.39 -4.51 -6.36
C GLY A 165 4.08 -4.95 -5.08
N MET A 166 3.72 -4.36 -3.93
CA MET A 166 4.26 -4.71 -2.63
C MET A 166 3.95 -6.15 -2.24
N ARG A 167 2.70 -6.61 -2.45
CA ARG A 167 2.30 -8.00 -2.18
C ARG A 167 3.09 -8.98 -3.04
N LYS A 168 3.31 -8.68 -4.32
CA LYS A 168 4.09 -9.54 -5.21
C LYS A 168 5.57 -9.58 -4.85
N ALA A 169 6.14 -8.46 -4.44
CA ALA A 169 7.51 -8.42 -3.94
C ALA A 169 7.68 -9.27 -2.67
N LEU A 170 6.73 -9.17 -1.74
CA LEU A 170 6.74 -9.97 -0.51
C LEU A 170 6.59 -11.47 -0.81
N GLN A 171 5.62 -11.84 -1.66
CA GLN A 171 5.40 -13.24 -2.07
C GLN A 171 6.68 -13.84 -2.67
N ALA A 172 7.34 -13.12 -3.59
CA ALA A 172 8.57 -13.59 -4.20
C ALA A 172 9.72 -13.74 -3.19
N HIS A 173 9.76 -12.88 -2.16
CA HIS A 173 10.74 -12.98 -1.09
C HIS A 173 10.50 -14.23 -0.22
N GLU A 174 9.26 -14.49 0.18
CA GLU A 174 8.88 -15.67 0.96
C GLU A 174 9.18 -16.98 0.22
N GLU A 175 8.78 -17.07 -1.06
CA GLU A 175 9.06 -18.25 -1.90
C GLU A 175 10.57 -18.52 -2.04
N LYS A 176 11.36 -17.45 -2.20
CA LYS A 176 12.82 -17.55 -2.28
C LYS A 176 13.44 -18.03 -0.97
N GLU A 177 12.97 -17.55 0.18
CA GLU A 177 13.47 -18.02 1.48
C GLU A 177 13.10 -19.49 1.73
N MET A 178 11.88 -19.91 1.40
CA MET A 178 11.49 -21.33 1.48
C MET A 178 12.39 -22.22 0.61
N LEU A 179 12.72 -21.79 -0.61
CA LEU A 179 13.65 -22.51 -1.48
C LEU A 179 15.06 -22.58 -0.90
N ARG A 180 15.56 -21.49 -0.30
CA ARG A 180 16.87 -21.47 0.35
C ARG A 180 16.94 -22.46 1.50
N ASP A 181 15.90 -22.54 2.32
CA ASP A 181 15.86 -23.49 3.44
C ASP A 181 15.76 -24.94 2.95
N ARG A 182 15.03 -25.18 1.85
CA ARG A 182 15.03 -26.51 1.22
C ARG A 182 16.40 -26.89 0.66
N VAL A 183 17.12 -25.95 0.05
CA VAL A 183 18.49 -26.18 -0.44
C VAL A 183 19.40 -26.57 0.72
N LYS A 184 19.41 -25.82 1.84
CA LYS A 184 20.22 -26.16 3.02
C LYS A 184 19.91 -27.57 3.54
N THR A 185 18.62 -27.92 3.60
CA THR A 185 18.19 -29.24 4.06
C THR A 185 18.72 -30.34 3.14
N LEU A 186 18.60 -30.15 1.83
CA LEU A 186 19.10 -31.10 0.83
C LEU A 186 20.63 -31.21 0.82
N GLU A 187 21.34 -30.11 1.07
CA GLU A 187 22.81 -30.10 1.21
C GLU A 187 23.24 -30.93 2.42
N MET A 188 22.58 -30.77 3.57
CA MET A 188 22.82 -31.62 4.74
C MET A 188 22.50 -33.09 4.48
N GLU A 189 21.35 -33.39 3.88
CA GLU A 189 20.97 -34.77 3.51
C GLU A 189 22.02 -35.40 2.58
N LYS A 190 22.49 -34.65 1.59
CA LYS A 190 23.54 -35.10 0.66
C LYS A 190 24.83 -35.43 1.41
N GLU A 191 25.31 -34.56 2.28
CA GLU A 191 26.53 -34.78 3.07
C GLU A 191 26.41 -36.06 3.92
N THR A 192 25.28 -36.24 4.61
CA THR A 192 25.05 -37.46 5.41
C THR A 192 25.05 -38.74 4.56
N LEU A 193 24.47 -38.69 3.35
CA LEU A 193 24.47 -39.83 2.43
C LEU A 193 25.87 -40.12 1.87
N GLU A 194 26.66 -39.09 1.59
CA GLU A 194 28.04 -39.24 1.15
C GLU A 194 28.90 -39.92 2.23
N ASP A 195 28.72 -39.55 3.49
CA ASP A 195 29.38 -40.20 4.63
C ASP A 195 28.97 -41.67 4.78
N ILE A 196 27.67 -41.98 4.67
CA ILE A 196 27.17 -43.36 4.73
C ILE A 196 27.75 -44.19 3.58
N ILE A 197 27.81 -43.65 2.36
CA ILE A 197 28.41 -44.32 1.21
C ILE A 197 29.89 -44.61 1.47
N ASN A 198 30.62 -43.66 2.06
CA ASN A 198 32.03 -43.82 2.35
C ASN A 198 32.27 -44.92 3.42
N ASP A 199 31.50 -44.91 4.52
CA ASP A 199 31.57 -45.94 5.55
C ASP A 199 31.24 -47.34 4.99
N MET A 200 30.19 -47.44 4.16
CA MET A 200 29.83 -48.70 3.50
C MET A 200 30.92 -49.21 2.55
N LYS A 201 31.59 -48.32 1.80
CA LYS A 201 32.74 -48.68 0.94
C LYS A 201 33.90 -49.23 1.76
N ILE A 202 34.24 -48.59 2.88
CA ILE A 202 35.29 -49.06 3.79
C ILE A 202 34.94 -50.45 4.34
N LYS A 203 33.68 -50.66 4.77
CA LYS A 203 33.21 -51.97 5.25
C LYS A 203 33.27 -53.04 4.18
N GLN A 204 32.90 -52.71 2.94
CA GLN A 204 32.99 -53.62 1.81
C GLN A 204 34.45 -54.03 1.55
N GLU A 205 35.38 -53.08 1.47
CA GLU A 205 36.79 -53.36 1.24
C GLU A 205 37.39 -54.25 2.34
N GLN A 206 37.05 -53.98 3.61
CA GLN A 206 37.46 -54.83 4.74
C GLN A 206 36.89 -56.25 4.67
N ALA A 207 35.65 -56.41 4.21
CA ALA A 207 35.03 -57.72 4.05
C ALA A 207 35.65 -58.50 2.88
N GLU A 208 35.91 -57.83 1.75
CA GLU A 208 36.58 -58.42 0.58
C GLU A 208 37.98 -58.90 0.92
N ARG A 209 38.76 -58.07 1.64
CA ARG A 209 40.10 -58.43 2.10
C ARG A 209 40.08 -59.64 3.04
N ARG A 210 39.18 -59.67 4.04
CA ARG A 210 39.01 -60.83 4.94
C ARG A 210 38.63 -62.10 4.18
N ASN A 211 37.70 -62.01 3.24
CA ASN A 211 37.29 -63.16 2.43
C ASN A 211 38.39 -63.64 1.48
N ALA A 212 39.21 -62.73 0.94
CA ALA A 212 40.36 -63.10 0.11
C ALA A 212 41.44 -63.81 0.94
N GLU A 213 41.76 -63.30 2.13
CA GLU A 213 42.70 -63.93 3.07
C GLU A 213 42.20 -65.31 3.52
N LEU A 214 40.91 -65.45 3.84
CA LEU A 214 40.31 -66.74 4.21
C LEU A 214 40.41 -67.75 3.06
N ARG A 215 39.99 -67.37 1.84
CA ARG A 215 40.08 -68.23 0.66
C ARG A 215 41.52 -68.67 0.37
N ALA A 216 42.48 -67.74 0.42
CA ALA A 216 43.89 -68.08 0.23
C ALA A 216 44.40 -69.06 1.31
N SER A 217 43.95 -68.91 2.56
CA SER A 217 44.32 -69.83 3.64
C SER A 217 43.73 -71.22 3.47
N GLU A 218 42.47 -71.33 3.02
CA GLU A 218 41.80 -72.59 2.75
C GLU A 218 42.44 -73.29 1.55
N GLU A 219 42.68 -72.56 0.46
CA GLU A 219 43.34 -73.09 -0.74
C GLU A 219 44.75 -73.63 -0.42
N LYS A 220 45.49 -72.93 0.44
CA LYS A 220 46.79 -73.42 0.94
C LYS A 220 46.65 -74.72 1.75
N LYS A 221 45.70 -74.80 2.68
CA LYS A 221 45.43 -76.02 3.47
C LYS A 221 45.05 -77.20 2.56
N TYR A 222 44.13 -76.98 1.62
CA TYR A 222 43.74 -78.00 0.65
C TYR A 222 44.92 -78.44 -0.22
N ALA A 223 45.76 -77.52 -0.68
CA ALA A 223 46.95 -77.85 -1.46
C ALA A 223 47.95 -78.70 -0.66
N GLU A 224 48.17 -78.36 0.63
CA GLU A 224 49.00 -79.14 1.55
C GLU A 224 48.43 -80.54 1.79
N GLU A 225 47.11 -80.66 2.00
CA GLU A 225 46.43 -81.95 2.19
C GLU A 225 46.50 -82.83 0.93
N VAL A 226 46.25 -82.27 -0.25
CA VAL A 226 46.39 -82.98 -1.53
C VAL A 226 47.85 -83.44 -1.74
N ALA A 227 48.83 -82.59 -1.42
CA ALA A 227 50.24 -82.95 -1.52
C ALA A 227 50.61 -84.09 -0.56
N PHE A 228 50.11 -84.04 0.68
CA PHE A 228 50.28 -85.10 1.67
C PHE A 228 49.65 -86.41 1.18
N LEU A 229 48.38 -86.39 0.77
CA LEU A 229 47.67 -87.57 0.25
C LEU A 229 48.37 -88.17 -0.98
N LYS A 230 48.84 -87.34 -1.92
CA LYS A 230 49.64 -87.79 -3.07
C LYS A 230 50.91 -88.52 -2.62
N LYS A 231 51.65 -87.96 -1.66
CA LYS A 231 52.88 -88.57 -1.12
C LYS A 231 52.60 -89.89 -0.39
N THR A 232 51.49 -89.95 0.34
CA THR A 232 51.08 -91.18 1.05
C THR A 232 50.66 -92.25 0.05
N ASN A 233 49.91 -91.88 -0.99
CA ASN A 233 49.48 -92.78 -2.05
C ASN A 233 50.67 -93.35 -2.83
N THR A 234 51.69 -92.53 -3.14
CA THR A 234 52.91 -93.01 -3.78
C THR A 234 53.71 -93.95 -2.87
N GLN A 235 53.82 -93.66 -1.56
CA GLN A 235 54.44 -94.58 -0.60
C GLN A 235 53.69 -95.92 -0.49
N LEU A 236 52.35 -95.89 -0.39
CA LEU A 236 51.53 -97.10 -0.33
C LEU A 236 51.63 -97.92 -1.62
N LYS A 237 51.66 -97.27 -2.79
CA LYS A 237 51.93 -97.94 -4.08
C LYS A 237 53.30 -98.63 -4.08
N ALA A 238 54.35 -97.94 -3.65
CA ALA A 238 55.69 -98.52 -3.57
C ALA A 238 55.77 -99.69 -2.56
N GLN A 239 55.06 -99.61 -1.43
CA GLN A 239 54.96 -100.73 -0.47
C GLN A 239 54.22 -101.92 -1.06
N LEU A 240 53.12 -101.69 -1.79
CA LEU A 240 52.36 -102.75 -2.46
C LEU A 240 53.18 -103.41 -3.58
N GLU A 241 53.92 -102.64 -4.36
CA GLU A 241 54.88 -103.15 -5.35
C GLU A 241 56.00 -103.96 -4.68
N GLY A 242 56.47 -103.55 -3.50
CA GLY A 242 57.43 -104.31 -2.70
C GLY A 242 56.89 -105.63 -2.13
N ILE A 243 55.58 -105.73 -1.89
CA ILE A 243 54.90 -106.95 -1.41
C ILE A 243 54.52 -107.88 -2.57
N THR A 244 54.21 -107.33 -3.74
CA THR A 244 53.88 -108.09 -4.96
C THR A 244 55.10 -108.43 -5.83
N ALA A 245 56.25 -107.80 -5.60
CA ALA A 245 57.51 -108.19 -6.23
C ALA A 245 57.91 -109.61 -5.77
N PRO A 246 58.20 -110.55 -6.69
CA PRO A 246 58.54 -111.92 -6.33
C PRO A 246 59.87 -111.95 -5.56
N LYS A 247 59.89 -112.65 -4.42
CA LYS A 247 61.15 -112.97 -3.73
C LYS A 247 62.00 -113.84 -4.66
N LYS A 248 63.24 -113.40 -4.93
CA LYS A 248 64.30 -114.21 -5.54
C LYS A 248 64.57 -115.48 -4.73
#